data_AF-A0A7C1QLN2-F1
#
_entry.id   AF-A0A7C1QLN2-F1
#
_cell.length_a   1.000
_cell.length_b   1.000
_cell.length_c   1.000
_cell.angle_alpha   90.00
_cell.angle_beta   90.00
_cell.angle_gamma   90.00
#
_symmetry.space_group_name_H-M   'P 1'
#
loop_
_entity.id
_entity.type
_entity.pdbx_description
1 polymer ?
#
loop_
_entity_poly.entity_id
_entity_poly.type
_entity_poly.pdbx_seq_one_letter_code
_entity_poly.pdbx_strand_id
1 'polypeptide(L)'
;MPFPNLPNKYRGISLFNAKDFWEYKKNMRRHPEIIPPKGVVFTFQPSLMTFIINNYPVKKIEYVFGDFYLLEQTQGNIGICGNFGIGAPNAAILLEVFAAL
;
A
#
# COMPACT_ATOMS: atom_id res chain seq x y z
N MET A 1 15.98 15.92 -22.07
CA MET A 1 16.67 15.30 -20.91
C MET A 1 16.55 13.79 -21.05
N PRO A 2 17.65 13.02 -21.06
CA PRO A 2 17.54 11.57 -21.08
C PRO A 2 16.90 11.10 -19.77
N PHE A 3 15.91 10.22 -19.87
CA PHE A 3 15.37 9.49 -18.73
C PHE A 3 15.81 8.03 -18.86
N PRO A 4 16.58 7.50 -17.88
CA PRO A 4 17.06 8.14 -16.66
C PRO A 4 18.24 9.11 -16.87
N ASN A 5 18.45 10.04 -15.92
CA ASN A 5 19.59 10.99 -15.93
C ASN A 5 20.97 10.31 -15.92
N LEU A 6 21.06 9.06 -15.45
CA LEU A 6 22.27 8.23 -15.46
C LEU A 6 21.98 6.94 -16.25
N PRO A 7 22.74 6.60 -17.30
CA PRO A 7 22.45 5.45 -18.17
C PRO A 7 22.29 4.11 -17.44
N ASN A 8 23.00 3.93 -16.32
CA ASN A 8 22.98 2.70 -15.52
C ASN A 8 22.13 2.82 -14.24
N LYS A 9 21.27 3.84 -14.10
CA LYS A 9 20.51 4.10 -12.86
C LYS A 9 19.77 2.87 -12.34
N TYR A 10 19.12 2.12 -13.23
CA TYR A 10 18.32 0.94 -12.85
C TYR A 10 19.15 -0.31 -12.55
N ARG A 11 20.47 -0.29 -12.79
CA ARG A 11 21.39 -1.39 -12.43
C ARG A 11 21.97 -1.24 -11.03
N GLY A 12 21.71 -0.12 -10.36
CA GLY A 12 22.15 0.10 -8.99
C GLY A 12 21.45 -0.85 -8.02
N ILE A 13 22.14 -1.23 -6.94
CA ILE A 13 21.55 -1.96 -5.83
C ILE A 13 20.74 -0.96 -4.99
N SER A 14 19.50 -1.29 -4.67
CA SER A 14 18.68 -0.49 -3.76
C SER A 14 19.31 -0.48 -2.37
N LEU A 15 19.52 0.70 -1.79
CA LEU A 15 19.99 0.83 -0.40
C LEU A 15 18.95 0.31 0.59
N PHE A 16 17.68 0.53 0.29
CA PHE A 16 16.54 0.00 1.02
C PHE A 16 15.55 -0.61 0.03
N ASN A 17 15.01 -1.76 0.38
CA ASN A 17 13.95 -2.44 -0.34
C ASN A 17 12.64 -2.43 0.48
N ALA A 18 11.55 -2.87 -0.12
CA ALA A 18 10.24 -2.85 0.51
C ALA A 18 10.13 -3.78 1.74
N LYS A 19 10.94 -4.84 1.82
CA LYS A 19 10.97 -5.73 3.00
C LYS A 19 11.63 -5.05 4.19
N ASP A 20 12.72 -4.32 3.96
CA ASP A 20 13.41 -3.55 5.01
C ASP A 20 12.45 -2.57 5.69
N PHE A 21 11.50 -1.98 4.94
CA PHE A 21 10.46 -1.13 5.49
C PHE A 21 9.56 -1.87 6.49
N TRP A 22 9.09 -3.08 6.16
CA TRP A 22 8.24 -3.86 7.06
C TRP A 22 8.99 -4.41 8.26
N GLU A 23 10.25 -4.81 8.08
CA GLU A 23 11.12 -5.21 9.19
C GLU A 23 11.29 -4.04 10.18
N TYR A 24 11.57 -2.85 9.68
CA TYR A 24 11.64 -1.64 10.49
C TYR A 24 10.32 -1.35 11.23
N LYS A 25 9.18 -1.43 10.53
CA LYS A 25 7.83 -1.25 11.12
C LYS A 25 7.53 -2.28 12.21
N LYS A 26 7.91 -3.55 12.01
CA LYS A 26 7.75 -4.65 12.97
C LYS A 26 8.59 -4.41 14.22
N ASN A 27 9.85 -3.98 14.06
CA ASN A 27 10.73 -3.63 15.18
C ASN A 27 10.17 -2.49 16.05
N MET A 28 9.44 -1.55 15.44
CA MET A 28 8.73 -0.48 16.14
C MET A 28 7.36 -0.89 16.71
N ARG A 29 6.92 -2.15 16.51
CA ARG A 29 5.55 -2.61 16.83
C ARG A 29 4.46 -1.79 16.16
N ARG A 30 4.74 -1.26 14.97
CA ARG A 30 3.83 -0.45 14.15
C ARG A 30 3.62 -1.13 12.80
N HIS A 31 3.14 -2.37 12.82
CA HIS A 31 2.86 -3.18 11.64
C HIS A 31 1.46 -3.78 11.76
N PRO A 32 0.77 -4.04 10.63
CA PRO A 32 -0.55 -4.65 10.67
C PRO A 32 -0.45 -6.14 11.05
N GLU A 33 -1.24 -6.56 12.05
CA GLU A 33 -1.33 -7.96 12.47
C GLU A 33 -2.44 -8.68 11.68
N ILE A 34 -2.19 -8.90 10.39
CA ILE A 34 -3.14 -9.53 9.46
C ILE A 34 -2.48 -10.62 8.63
N ILE A 35 -3.29 -11.49 8.04
CA ILE A 35 -2.89 -12.25 6.87
C ILE A 35 -2.95 -11.30 5.67
N PRO A 36 -1.87 -11.13 4.88
CA PRO A 36 -1.88 -10.24 3.73
C PRO A 36 -2.99 -10.61 2.74
N PRO A 37 -3.72 -9.63 2.16
CA PRO A 37 -4.73 -9.91 1.16
C PRO A 37 -4.07 -10.42 -0.13
N LYS A 38 -4.82 -11.18 -0.93
CA LYS A 38 -4.38 -11.67 -2.24
C LYS A 38 -4.29 -10.58 -3.30
N GLY A 39 -4.97 -9.46 -3.08
CA GLY A 39 -4.92 -8.30 -3.96
C GLY A 39 -5.38 -7.03 -3.26
N VAL A 40 -4.92 -5.88 -3.75
CA VAL A 40 -5.28 -4.57 -3.21
C VAL A 40 -5.79 -3.67 -4.33
N VAL A 41 -6.91 -3.01 -4.10
CA VAL A 41 -7.47 -1.98 -4.98
C VAL A 41 -7.00 -0.61 -4.52
N PHE A 42 -6.38 0.17 -5.41
CA PHE A 42 -6.02 1.56 -5.13
C PHE A 42 -7.13 2.51 -5.58
N THR A 43 -7.71 3.23 -4.63
CA THR A 43 -8.78 4.20 -4.86
C THR A 43 -8.20 5.62 -4.80
N PHE A 44 -7.95 6.21 -5.96
CA PHE A 44 -7.45 7.59 -6.06
C PHE A 44 -8.53 8.64 -5.78
N GLN A 45 -9.80 8.30 -5.98
CA GLN A 45 -10.91 9.23 -5.83
C GLN A 45 -11.51 9.11 -4.42
N PRO A 46 -11.49 10.18 -3.60
CA PRO A 46 -12.02 10.13 -2.24
C PRO A 46 -13.50 9.74 -2.18
N SER A 47 -14.32 10.19 -3.14
CA SER A 47 -15.75 9.84 -3.19
C SER A 47 -15.99 8.34 -3.40
N LEU A 48 -15.14 7.66 -4.18
CA LEU A 48 -15.21 6.21 -4.34
C LEU A 48 -14.85 5.50 -3.04
N MET A 49 -13.83 5.99 -2.32
CA MET A 49 -13.44 5.45 -1.02
C MET A 49 -14.60 5.56 -0.01
N THR A 50 -15.21 6.74 0.10
CA THR A 50 -16.38 6.98 0.95
C THR A 50 -17.56 6.10 0.56
N PHE A 51 -17.83 5.95 -0.75
CA PHE A 51 -18.87 5.07 -1.23
C PHE A 51 -18.64 3.62 -0.78
N ILE A 52 -17.42 3.10 -0.93
CA ILE A 52 -17.12 1.71 -0.55
C ILE A 52 -17.31 1.50 0.95
N ILE A 53 -16.75 2.39 1.78
CA ILE A 53 -16.87 2.30 3.26
C ILE A 53 -18.33 2.31 3.70
N ASN A 54 -19.20 3.09 3.04
CA ASN A 54 -20.60 3.22 3.41
C ASN A 54 -21.49 2.08 2.90
N ASN A 55 -21.07 1.34 1.87
CA ASN A 55 -21.93 0.37 1.19
C ASN A 55 -21.46 -1.09 1.32
N TYR A 56 -20.23 -1.32 1.80
CA TYR A 56 -19.67 -2.67 1.95
C TYR A 56 -19.14 -2.90 3.36
N PRO A 57 -19.25 -4.13 3.88
CA PRO A 57 -18.65 -4.47 5.16
C PRO A 57 -17.13 -4.51 5.01
N VAL A 58 -16.47 -3.59 5.70
CA VAL A 58 -15.02 -3.39 5.63
C VAL A 58 -14.42 -3.31 7.03
N LYS A 59 -13.23 -3.88 7.19
CA LYS A 59 -12.44 -3.78 8.42
C LYS A 59 -11.27 -2.84 8.21
N LYS A 60 -11.21 -1.76 8.98
CA LYS A 60 -10.06 -0.84 8.96
C LYS A 60 -8.82 -1.53 9.53
N ILE A 61 -7.70 -1.39 8.83
CA ILE A 61 -6.39 -1.90 9.23
C ILE A 61 -5.47 -0.71 9.51
N GLU A 62 -4.92 -0.69 10.71
CA GLU A 62 -4.00 0.35 11.15
C GLU A 62 -2.55 0.08 10.71
N TYR A 63 -1.69 1.08 10.87
CA TYR A 63 -0.24 1.02 10.59
C TYR A 63 0.17 0.85 9.12
N VAL A 64 -0.78 0.98 8.19
CA VAL A 64 -0.50 1.12 6.75
C VAL A 64 -0.57 2.60 6.37
N PHE A 65 0.25 3.03 5.41
CA PHE A 65 0.21 4.40 4.92
C PHE A 65 -1.05 4.64 4.08
N GLY A 66 -1.70 5.80 4.26
CA GLY A 66 -3.05 6.03 3.74
C GLY A 66 -4.10 5.30 4.56
N ASP A 67 -5.33 5.30 4.07
CA ASP A 67 -6.39 4.50 4.64
C ASP A 67 -6.39 3.12 4.00
N PHE A 68 -6.37 2.07 4.81
CA PHE A 68 -6.38 0.68 4.35
C PHE A 68 -7.48 -0.13 5.04
N TYR A 69 -8.25 -0.86 4.23
CA TYR A 69 -9.36 -1.68 4.71
C TYR A 69 -9.31 -3.06 4.05
N LEU A 70 -9.78 -4.09 4.75
CA LEU A 70 -10.07 -5.41 4.18
C LEU A 70 -11.57 -5.55 3.91
N LEU A 71 -11.91 -6.06 2.74
CA LEU A 71 -13.30 -6.33 2.36
C LEU A 71 -13.78 -7.65 2.97
N GLU A 72 -14.69 -7.58 3.93
CA GLU A 72 -15.06 -8.75 4.76
C GLU A 72 -15.81 -9.83 3.96
N GLN A 73 -16.60 -9.44 2.96
CA GLN A 73 -17.28 -10.36 2.04
C GLN A 73 -16.31 -11.29 1.27
N THR A 74 -15.05 -10.87 1.13
CA THR A 74 -14.00 -11.67 0.50
C THR A 74 -13.19 -12.47 1.51
N GLN A 75 -13.63 -12.55 2.77
CA GLN A 75 -12.87 -13.12 3.89
C GLN A 75 -11.50 -12.44 4.05
N GLY A 76 -11.42 -11.13 3.74
CA GLY A 76 -10.18 -10.36 3.77
C GLY A 76 -9.19 -10.65 2.65
N ASN A 77 -9.57 -11.40 1.61
CA ASN A 77 -8.70 -11.66 0.46
C ASN A 77 -8.47 -10.40 -0.41
N ILE A 78 -9.35 -9.40 -0.35
CA ILE A 78 -9.21 -8.14 -1.08
C ILE A 78 -9.05 -6.99 -0.08
N GLY A 79 -7.96 -6.24 -0.26
CA GLY A 79 -7.70 -4.98 0.42
C GLY A 79 -8.11 -3.78 -0.43
N ILE A 80 -8.41 -2.67 0.23
CA ILE A 80 -8.77 -1.40 -0.41
C ILE A 80 -7.91 -0.33 0.24
N CYS A 81 -7.10 0.36 -0.56
CA CYS A 81 -6.25 1.44 -0.10
C CYS A 81 -6.63 2.75 -0.78
N GLY A 82 -6.86 3.78 0.01
CA GLY A 82 -7.27 5.10 -0.43
C GLY A 82 -6.67 6.20 0.44
N ASN A 83 -7.05 7.45 0.15
CA ASN A 83 -6.63 8.63 0.96
C ASN A 83 -5.11 8.74 1.17
N PHE A 84 -4.30 8.23 0.24
CA PHE A 84 -2.84 8.23 0.29
C PHE A 84 -2.19 9.42 -0.43
N GLY A 85 -2.98 10.45 -0.78
CA GLY A 85 -2.54 11.63 -1.52
C GLY A 85 -2.42 11.42 -3.04
N ILE A 86 -2.00 12.47 -3.75
CA ILE A 86 -2.00 12.53 -5.21
C ILE A 86 -0.59 12.25 -5.76
N GLY A 87 -0.54 11.48 -6.85
CA GLY A 87 0.63 11.38 -7.71
C GLY A 87 1.31 10.00 -7.70
N ALA A 88 2.08 9.77 -8.76
CA ALA A 88 2.83 8.54 -8.96
C ALA A 88 3.76 8.16 -7.78
N PRO A 89 4.44 9.10 -7.07
CA PRO A 89 5.31 8.72 -5.95
C PRO A 89 4.59 7.95 -4.84
N ASN A 90 3.41 8.42 -4.41
CA ASN A 90 2.67 7.77 -3.32
C ASN A 90 2.14 6.38 -3.74
N ALA A 91 1.61 6.29 -4.97
CA ALA A 91 1.13 5.03 -5.51
C ALA A 91 2.25 4.00 -5.69
N ALA A 92 3.43 4.42 -6.16
CA ALA A 92 4.59 3.54 -6.30
C ALA A 92 5.10 3.03 -4.95
N ILE A 93 5.16 3.90 -3.93
CA ILE A 93 5.52 3.50 -2.56
C ILE A 93 4.54 2.45 -2.04
N LEU A 94 3.23 2.68 -2.16
CA LEU A 94 2.23 1.72 -1.71
C LEU A 94 2.27 0.40 -2.48
N LEU A 95 2.50 0.44 -3.79
CA LEU A 95 2.65 -0.75 -4.61
C LEU A 95 3.77 -1.65 -4.08
N GLU A 96 4.95 -1.07 -3.84
CA GLU A 96 6.11 -1.77 -3.29
C GLU A 96 5.83 -2.30 -1.88
N VAL A 97 5.24 -1.47 -1.03
CA VAL A 97 4.89 -1.81 0.35
C VAL A 97 3.88 -2.97 0.40
N PHE A 98 2.83 -2.98 -0.41
CA PHE A 98 1.87 -4.09 -0.44
C PHE A 98 2.44 -5.35 -1.10
N ALA A 99 3.33 -5.23 -2.09
CA ALA A 99 4.00 -6.38 -2.69
C ALA A 99 4.94 -7.11 -1.72
N ALA A 100 5.39 -6.43 -0.65
CA ALA A 100 6.29 -6.96 0.37
C ALA A 100 5.61 -7.28 1.71
N LEU A 101 4.29 -7.04 1.83
CA LEU A 101 3.50 -7.31 3.04
C LEU A 101 3.23 -8.80 3.20
#